data_AF-A0AAF0S727-F1
#
_entry.id   AF-A0AAF0S727-F1
#
_cell.length_a   1.000
_cell.length_b   1.000
_cell.length_c   1.000
_cell.angle_alpha   90.00
_cell.angle_beta   90.00
_cell.angle_gamma   90.00
#
_symmetry.space_group_name_H-M   'P 1'
#
loop_
_entity.id
_entity.type
_entity.pdbx_description
1 polymer ?
#
loop_
_entity_poly.entity_id
_entity_poly.type
_entity_poly.pdbx_seq_one_letter_code
_entity_poly.pdbx_strand_id
1 'polypeptide(L)' 'MAFSIRLTAEEELLARRYAALTGVSMGEAFKQALFEKIENEYDIAVGETAYRKYLENPKTYSHSEVLKMFGDEE' A
#
# COMPACT_ATOMS: atom_id res chain seq x y z
N MET A 1 -15.46 14.12 -11.71
CA MET A 1 -16.36 14.03 -10.53
C MET A 1 -15.74 14.83 -9.40
N ALA A 2 -16.55 15.56 -8.63
CA ALA A 2 -16.10 16.30 -7.45
C ALA A 2 -16.86 15.79 -6.23
N PHE A 3 -16.17 15.68 -5.10
CA PHE A 3 -16.75 15.31 -3.81
C PHE A 3 -16.32 16.35 -2.78
N SER A 4 -17.21 16.63 -1.82
CA SER A 4 -16.96 17.61 -0.76
C SER A 4 -16.82 16.88 0.56
N ILE A 5 -15.75 17.18 1.29
CA ILE A 5 -15.51 16.68 2.64
C ILE A 5 -15.74 17.85 3.60
N ARG A 6 -16.55 17.63 4.64
CA ARG A 6 -16.71 18.61 5.71
C ARG A 6 -15.57 18.43 6.70
N LEU A 7 -14.85 19.51 6.97
CA LEU A 7 -13.76 19.56 7.94
C LEU A 7 -14.11 20.59 9.02
N THR A 8 -13.64 20.35 10.23
CA THR A 8 -13.48 21.37 11.25
C THR A 8 -12.36 22.33 10.87
N ALA A 9 -12.32 23.51 11.52
CA ALA A 9 -11.26 24.48 11.28
C ALA A 9 -9.85 23.93 11.60
N GLU A 10 -9.75 23.06 12.62
CA GLU A 10 -8.48 22.43 13.01
C GLU A 10 -8.01 21.40 11.98
N GLU A 11 -8.92 20.53 11.50
CA GLU A 11 -8.62 19.55 10.45
C GLU A 11 -8.22 20.22 9.15
N GLU A 12 -8.91 21.30 8.76
CA GLU A 12 -8.57 22.07 7.57
C GLU A 12 -7.17 22.70 7.70
N LEU A 13 -6.86 23.30 8.85
CA LEU A 13 -5.54 23.89 9.11
C LEU A 13 -4.44 22.83 9.03
N LEU A 14 -4.66 21.65 9.60
CA LEU A 14 -3.71 20.54 9.57
C LEU A 14 -3.48 20.06 8.13
N ALA A 15 -4.56 19.81 7.38
CA ALA A 15 -4.48 19.36 5.99
C ALA A 15 -3.78 20.40 5.09
N ARG A 16 -4.05 21.70 5.28
CA ARG A 16 -3.36 22.78 4.56
C ARG A 16 -1.87 22.82 4.86
N ARG A 17 -1.47 22.70 6.13
CA ARG A 17 -0.06 22.70 6.53
C ARG A 17 0.68 21.49 5.98
N TYR A 18 0.07 20.31 6.05
CA TYR A 18 0.64 19.10 5.48
C TYR A 18 0.86 19.25 3.97
N ALA A 19 -0.18 19.68 3.23
CA ALA A 19 -0.10 19.89 1.79
C ALA A 19 0.97 20.93 1.40
N ALA A 20 1.09 22.01 2.18
CA ALA A 20 2.13 23.02 1.98
C ALA A 20 3.54 22.48 2.23
N LEU A 21 3.72 21.62 3.25
CA LEU A 21 5.00 21.00 3.56
C LEU A 21 5.46 20.03 2.46
N THR A 22 4.52 19.28 1.88
CA THR A 22 4.80 18.27 0.84
C THR A 22 4.76 18.83 -0.57
N GLY A 23 4.37 20.10 -0.74
CA GLY A 23 4.33 20.77 -2.04
C GLY A 23 3.19 20.31 -2.96
N VAL A 24 2.14 19.68 -2.41
CA VAL A 24 0.97 19.19 -3.16
C VAL A 24 -0.29 19.96 -2.79
N SER A 25 -1.36 19.81 -3.58
CA SER A 25 -2.67 20.38 -3.20
C SER A 25 -3.33 19.56 -2.08
N MET A 26 -4.23 20.15 -1.31
CA MET A 26 -5.02 19.40 -0.31
C MET A 26 -5.76 18.21 -0.93
N GLY A 27 -6.37 18.41 -2.11
CA GLY A 27 -7.09 17.33 -2.79
C GLY A 27 -6.17 16.18 -3.21
N GLU A 28 -4.93 16.49 -3.58
CA GLU A 28 -3.93 15.45 -3.89
C GLU A 28 -3.45 14.74 -2.63
N ALA A 29 -3.18 15.46 -1.55
CA ALA A 29 -2.84 14.85 -0.26
C ALA A 29 -3.94 13.88 0.23
N PHE A 30 -5.21 14.28 0.13
CA PHE A 30 -6.34 13.40 0.48
C PHE A 30 -6.43 12.19 -0.44
N LYS A 31 -6.21 12.37 -1.74
CA LYS A 31 -6.24 11.27 -2.71
C LYS A 31 -5.12 10.25 -2.39
N GLN A 32 -3.90 10.73 -2.19
CA GLN A 32 -2.76 9.88 -1.86
C GLN A 32 -3.02 9.09 -0.57
N ALA A 33 -3.43 9.77 0.51
CA ALA A 33 -3.73 9.12 1.79
C ALA A 33 -4.83 8.06 1.68
N LEU A 34 -5.86 8.29 0.86
CA LEU A 34 -6.93 7.32 0.62
C LEU A 34 -6.41 6.08 -0.12
N PHE A 35 -5.67 6.28 -1.21
CA PHE A 35 -5.16 5.16 -2.01
C PHE A 35 -4.06 4.38 -1.29
N GLU A 36 -3.20 5.04 -0.52
CA GLU A 36 -2.22 4.38 0.33
C GLU A 36 -2.91 3.47 1.36
N LYS A 37 -4.02 3.93 1.96
CA LYS A 37 -4.80 3.10 2.87
C LYS A 37 -5.43 1.90 2.16
N ILE A 38 -5.99 2.10 0.97
CA ILE A 38 -6.58 1.02 0.16
C ILE A 38 -5.50 -0.02 -0.22
N GLU A 39 -4.33 0.43 -0.65
CA GLU A 39 -3.18 -0.41 -1.00
C GLU A 39 -2.72 -1.25 0.19
N ASN A 40 -2.52 -0.62 1.35
CA ASN A 40 -2.14 -1.33 2.57
C ASN A 40 -3.15 -2.43 2.97
N GLU A 41 -4.46 -2.13 2.91
CA GLU A 41 -5.50 -3.11 3.21
C GLU A 41 -5.51 -4.27 2.18
N TYR A 42 -5.29 -3.95 0.91
CA TYR A 42 -5.21 -4.93 -0.16
C TYR A 42 -3.98 -5.84 -0.01
N ASP A 43 -2.81 -5.27 0.27
CA ASP A 43 -1.55 -6.00 0.45
C ASP A 43 -1.63 -6.98 1.62
N ILE A 44 -2.24 -6.56 2.73
CA ILE A 44 -2.52 -7.45 3.87
C ILE A 44 -3.39 -8.63 3.42
N ALA A 45 -4.50 -8.38 2.71
CA ALA A 45 -5.41 -9.42 2.28
C ALA A 45 -4.75 -10.41 1.29
N VAL A 46 -3.89 -9.91 0.39
CA VAL A 46 -3.10 -10.74 -0.53
C VAL A 46 -2.10 -11.58 0.25
N GLY A 47 -1.37 -10.99 1.19
CA GLY A 47 -0.41 -11.68 2.05
C GLY A 47 -1.05 -12.80 2.87
N GLU A 48 -2.19 -12.53 3.51
CA GLU A 48 -2.97 -13.55 4.23
C GLU A 48 -3.42 -14.69 3.32
N THR A 49 -3.87 -14.36 2.11
CA THR A 49 -4.31 -15.37 1.13
C THR A 49 -3.14 -16.24 0.68
N ALA A 50 -1.99 -15.64 0.39
CA ALA A 50 -0.77 -16.37 0.04
C ALA A 50 -0.32 -17.27 1.20
N TYR A 51 -0.38 -16.78 2.43
CA TYR A 51 -0.03 -17.55 3.61
C TYR A 51 -0.97 -18.74 3.83
N ARG A 52 -2.29 -18.56 3.68
CA ARG A 52 -3.25 -19.68 3.75
C ARG A 52 -2.96 -20.75 2.70
N LYS A 53 -2.69 -20.35 1.45
CA LYS A 53 -2.31 -21.30 0.38
C LYS A 53 -1.01 -22.05 0.67
N TYR A 54 -0.04 -21.37 1.28
CA TYR A 54 1.18 -22.03 1.75
C TYR A 54 0.89 -23.05 2.85
N LEU A 55 0.02 -22.73 3.82
CA LEU A 55 -0.34 -23.68 4.88
C LEU A 55 -1.05 -24.94 4.35
N GLU A 56 -1.80 -24.83 3.25
CA GLU A 56 -2.41 -25.99 2.57
C GLU A 56 -1.36 -26.93 1.96
N ASN A 57 -0.23 -26.40 1.51
CA ASN A 57 0.89 -27.17 0.97
C ASN A 57 2.25 -26.49 1.27
N PRO A 58 2.83 -26.73 2.46
CA PRO A 58 3.96 -25.95 2.98
C PRO A 58 5.28 -26.39 2.36
N LYS A 59 5.44 -26.11 1.07
CA LYS A 59 6.68 -26.36 0.34
C LYS A 59 7.62 -25.15 0.47
N THR A 60 8.81 -25.39 0.98
CA THR A 60 9.87 -24.38 1.08
C THR A 60 11.04 -24.76 0.17
N TYR A 61 11.83 -23.76 -0.19
CA TYR A 61 13.03 -23.92 -0.98
C TYR A 61 14.17 -23.18 -0.29
N SER A 62 15.35 -23.77 -0.30
CA SER A 62 16.58 -23.10 0.05
C SER A 62 16.93 -22.04 -1.01
N HIS A 63 17.74 -21.06 -0.62
CA HIS A 63 18.17 -19.99 -1.53
C HIS A 63 18.86 -20.54 -2.80
N SER A 64 19.65 -21.61 -2.67
CA SER A 64 20.33 -22.25 -3.81
C SER A 64 19.36 -22.98 -4.75
N GLU A 65 18.28 -23.57 -4.24
CA GLU A 65 17.22 -24.17 -5.07
C GLU A 65 16.47 -23.09 -5.85
N VAL A 66 16.12 -21.97 -5.22
CA VAL A 66 15.45 -20.85 -5.89
C VAL A 66 16.34 -20.24 -6.99
N LEU A 67 17.63 -20.06 -6.72
CA LEU A 67 18.58 -19.57 -7.74
C LEU A 67 18.65 -20.49 -8.95
N LYS A 68 18.59 -21.82 -8.76
CA LYS A 68 18.53 -22.78 -9.87
C LYS A 68 17.19 -22.77 -10.61
N MET A 69 16.10 -22.39 -9.94
CA MET A 69 14.76 -22.34 -10.55
C MET A 69 14.52 -21.09 -11.40
N PHE A 70 15.16 -19.98 -11.05
CA PHE A 70 14.88 -18.65 -11.64
C PHE A 70 16.10 -17.93 -12.21
N GLY A 71 17.31 -18.46 -12.02
CA GLY A 71 18.48 -18.03 -12.78
C GLY A 71 18.50 -18.79 -14.10
N ASP A 72 18.52 -18.06 -15.23
CA ASP A 72 18.87 -18.65 -16.52
C ASP A 72 20.20 -19.40 -16.36
N GLU A 73 20.20 -20.68 -16.70
CA GLU A 73 21.42 -21.48 -16.82
C GLU A 73 22.39 -20.75 -17.76
N GLU A 74 23.53 -20.30 -17.24
CA GLU A 74 24.78 -20.35 -18.04
C GLU A 74 25.34 -21.77 -17.99
#